data_AF-A0A929WY64-F1
#
_entry.id   AF-A0A929WY64-F1
#
_cell.length_a   1.000
_cell.length_b   1.000
_cell.length_c   1.000
_cell.angle_alpha   90.00
_cell.angle_beta   90.00
_cell.angle_gamma   90.00
#
_symmetry.space_group_name_H-M   'P 1'
#
loop_
_entity.id
_entity.type
_entity.pdbx_description
1 polymer ?
#
loop_
_entity_poly.entity_id
_entity_poly.type
_entity_poly.pdbx_seq_one_letter_code
_entity_poly.pdbx_strand_id
1 'polypeptide(L)'
;MQILGVRRAHRFSPNSVVRDAEIFNAVVSLLESYDHSVVAVDEDALRYNKIYDRVFSMARSEEALAQLLDFERHDCPVINSPQILLRISRVSLYESFLAAGIPQPQSWVLEYPYSLPPDLDYPLWLKRGEGCAQAKGDVQYICNEAALKTALQTFQSEAQKRLLLSRHLQGDLIKFYGVAGTSFFHSLYPTQQGGFSKFGLEQNNGVPHYFPFSLSQLQAAAERASKLSGLSVYGGDAIVQADGSFYIIDFNDWPSFSPCVNAAAEAISQLILSGYDS
;
A
#
# COMPACT_ATOMS: atom_id res chain seq x y z
N MET A 1 24.81 -12.72 6.80
CA MET A 1 23.72 -12.52 7.78
C MET A 1 22.80 -13.73 7.82
N GLN A 2 22.09 -13.91 8.93
CA GLN A 2 20.88 -14.72 9.06
C GLN A 2 19.67 -13.79 8.96
N ILE A 3 18.90 -13.88 7.88
CA ILE A 3 17.78 -13.00 7.58
C ILE A 3 16.48 -13.81 7.63
N LEU A 4 15.44 -13.26 8.26
CA LEU A 4 14.09 -13.82 8.22
C LEU A 4 13.26 -13.09 7.16
N GLY A 5 12.68 -13.84 6.23
CA GLY A 5 11.66 -13.35 5.30
C GLY A 5 10.28 -13.88 5.70
N VAL A 6 9.31 -13.01 5.92
CA VAL A 6 7.93 -13.42 6.23
C VAL A 6 6.99 -13.18 5.05
N ARG A 7 6.48 -14.28 4.49
CA ARG A 7 5.53 -14.26 3.37
C ARG A 7 4.14 -13.86 3.84
N ARG A 8 3.48 -13.07 3.00
CA ARG A 8 2.07 -12.72 3.16
C ARG A 8 1.18 -13.96 2.98
N ALA A 9 0.22 -14.14 3.88
CA ALA A 9 -0.78 -15.19 3.76
C ALA A 9 -1.74 -14.91 2.60
N HIS A 10 -2.22 -15.99 1.98
CA HIS A 10 -3.09 -15.93 0.80
C HIS A 10 -4.32 -15.01 0.97
N ARG A 11 -4.89 -14.95 2.18
CA ARG A 11 -6.08 -14.12 2.49
C ARG A 11 -5.83 -12.62 2.29
N PHE A 12 -4.58 -12.15 2.37
CA PHE A 12 -4.22 -10.76 2.15
C PHE A 12 -3.73 -10.47 0.72
N SER A 13 -3.70 -11.50 -0.14
CA SER A 13 -3.27 -11.43 -1.54
C SER A 13 -4.40 -11.82 -2.52
N PRO A 14 -5.65 -11.36 -2.35
CA PRO A 14 -6.74 -11.76 -3.25
C PRO A 14 -6.39 -11.39 -4.69
N ASN A 15 -6.53 -12.36 -5.60
CA ASN A 15 -6.14 -12.27 -7.01
C ASN A 15 -4.66 -11.88 -7.26
N SER A 16 -3.79 -11.94 -6.25
CA SER A 16 -2.40 -11.45 -6.33
C SER A 16 -1.37 -12.39 -5.71
N VAL A 17 -1.76 -13.59 -5.23
CA VAL A 17 -0.88 -14.56 -4.57
C VAL A 17 0.43 -14.81 -5.34
N VAL A 18 0.33 -15.14 -6.63
CA VAL A 18 1.51 -15.43 -7.46
C VAL A 18 2.44 -14.22 -7.58
N ARG A 19 1.85 -13.02 -7.77
CA ARG A 19 2.59 -11.77 -7.90
C ARG A 19 3.28 -11.35 -6.60
N ASP A 20 2.60 -11.50 -5.47
CA ASP A 20 3.16 -11.21 -4.16
C ASP A 20 4.30 -12.20 -3.82
N ALA A 21 4.13 -13.48 -4.19
CA ALA A 21 5.18 -14.48 -4.03
C ALA A 21 6.39 -14.22 -4.95
N GLU A 22 6.17 -13.68 -6.16
CA GLU A 22 7.23 -13.37 -7.12
C GLU A 22 8.22 -12.35 -6.58
N ILE A 23 7.73 -11.20 -6.07
CA ILE A 23 8.61 -10.20 -5.47
C ILE A 23 9.30 -10.72 -4.21
N PHE A 24 8.59 -11.48 -3.36
CA PHE A 24 9.19 -12.08 -2.18
C PHE A 24 10.36 -13.01 -2.55
N ASN A 25 10.14 -13.92 -3.49
CA ASN A 25 11.13 -14.90 -3.92
C ASN A 25 12.32 -14.23 -4.63
N ALA A 26 12.08 -13.15 -5.38
CA ALA A 26 13.14 -12.37 -6.00
C ALA A 26 14.07 -11.74 -4.94
N VAL A 27 13.50 -11.16 -3.87
CA VAL A 27 14.29 -10.62 -2.75
C VAL A 27 15.09 -11.72 -2.06
N VAL A 28 14.46 -12.88 -1.75
CA VAL A 28 15.15 -14.04 -1.16
C VAL A 28 16.33 -14.48 -2.02
N SER A 29 16.09 -14.72 -3.31
CA SER A 29 17.11 -15.21 -4.25
C SER A 29 18.29 -14.25 -4.35
N LEU A 30 18.02 -12.94 -4.33
CA LEU A 30 19.05 -11.92 -4.42
C LEU A 30 19.89 -11.84 -3.14
N LEU A 31 19.26 -11.87 -1.96
CA LEU A 31 19.97 -11.92 -0.69
C LEU A 31 20.84 -13.17 -0.56
N GLU A 32 20.36 -14.33 -1.03
CA GLU A 32 21.14 -15.57 -1.08
C GLU A 32 22.32 -15.49 -2.05
N SER A 33 22.15 -14.80 -3.20
CA SER A 33 23.24 -14.56 -4.15
C SER A 33 24.35 -13.66 -3.62
N TYR A 34 24.07 -12.91 -2.55
CA TYR A 34 25.03 -12.08 -1.81
C TYR A 34 25.60 -12.81 -0.57
N ASP A 35 25.55 -14.14 -0.54
CA ASP A 35 26.07 -15.00 0.54
C ASP A 35 25.38 -14.80 1.91
N HIS A 36 24.15 -14.24 1.94
CA HIS A 36 23.33 -14.24 3.15
C HIS A 36 22.45 -15.49 3.22
N SER A 37 22.19 -15.97 4.44
CA SER A 37 21.28 -17.09 4.68
C SER A 37 19.90 -16.56 5.00
N VAL A 38 18.91 -16.91 4.16
CA VAL A 38 17.53 -16.45 4.32
C VAL A 38 16.65 -17.61 4.77
N VAL A 39 15.95 -17.42 5.88
CA VAL A 39 14.87 -18.32 6.32
C VAL A 39 13.55 -17.70 5.90
N ALA A 40 12.81 -18.36 5.01
CA ALA A 40 11.51 -17.91 4.58
C ALA A 40 10.39 -18.68 5.29
N VAL A 41 9.45 -17.97 5.91
CA VAL A 41 8.28 -18.54 6.59
C VAL A 41 7.00 -17.87 6.12
N ASP A 42 5.88 -18.58 6.21
CA ASP A 42 4.56 -17.97 6.01
C ASP A 42 4.10 -17.28 7.30
N GLU A 43 3.40 -16.15 7.19
CA GLU A 43 3.01 -15.37 8.38
C GLU A 43 2.15 -16.17 9.38
N ASP A 44 1.37 -17.14 8.91
CA ASP A 44 0.55 -18.02 9.77
C ASP A 44 1.40 -19.01 10.60
N ALA A 45 2.58 -19.35 10.09
CA ALA A 45 3.55 -20.22 10.75
C ALA A 45 4.65 -19.43 11.49
N LEU A 46 4.64 -18.10 11.41
CA LEU A 46 5.64 -17.25 12.07
C LEU A 46 5.62 -17.52 13.57
N ARG A 47 6.79 -17.84 14.13
CA ARG A 47 7.02 -17.97 15.56
C ARG A 47 8.27 -17.20 15.95
N TYR A 48 8.19 -16.35 16.96
CA TYR A 48 9.40 -15.81 17.59
C TYR A 48 10.13 -16.93 18.33
N ASN A 49 11.21 -17.44 17.74
CA ASN A 49 11.92 -18.62 18.26
C ASN A 49 13.44 -18.54 18.16
N LYS A 50 13.98 -17.55 17.46
CA LYS A 50 15.41 -17.39 17.16
C LYS A 50 15.71 -15.92 16.89
N ILE A 51 16.95 -15.51 17.18
CA ILE A 51 17.46 -14.19 16.82
C ILE A 51 17.95 -14.22 15.36
N TYR A 52 17.57 -13.20 14.59
CA TYR A 52 18.05 -12.93 13.23
C TYR A 52 18.76 -11.58 13.21
N ASP A 53 19.60 -11.34 12.20
CA ASP A 53 20.28 -10.04 12.03
C ASP A 53 19.32 -8.98 11.46
N ARG A 54 18.37 -9.42 10.62
CA ARG A 54 17.33 -8.62 9.98
C ARG A 54 16.08 -9.45 9.74
N VAL A 55 14.94 -8.76 9.70
CA VAL A 55 13.68 -9.32 9.20
C VAL A 55 13.13 -8.42 8.11
N PHE A 56 12.67 -9.02 7.01
CA PHE A 56 11.77 -8.35 6.08
C PHE A 56 10.43 -9.10 6.05
N SER A 57 9.33 -8.37 6.00
CA SER A 57 8.01 -8.93 6.19
C SER A 57 6.98 -8.29 5.27
N MET A 58 6.21 -9.15 4.60
CA MET A 58 5.00 -8.80 3.86
C MET A 58 3.72 -9.13 4.66
N ALA A 59 3.86 -9.55 5.93
CA ALA A 59 2.77 -9.99 6.79
C ALA A 59 1.79 -8.85 7.10
N ARG A 60 0.51 -9.20 7.28
CA ARG A 60 -0.57 -8.23 7.50
C ARG A 60 -1.51 -8.60 8.65
N SER A 61 -1.46 -9.83 9.15
CA SER A 61 -2.26 -10.20 10.31
C SER A 61 -1.76 -9.55 11.60
N GLU A 62 -2.68 -9.13 12.45
CA GLU A 62 -2.34 -8.58 13.77
C GLU A 62 -1.50 -9.56 14.60
N GLU A 63 -1.78 -10.86 14.51
CA GLU A 63 -1.01 -11.91 15.19
C GLU A 63 0.44 -11.96 14.71
N ALA A 64 0.68 -11.99 13.39
CA ALA A 64 2.04 -12.00 12.85
C ALA A 64 2.76 -10.69 13.14
N LEU A 65 2.10 -9.54 12.98
CA LEU A 65 2.67 -8.23 13.31
C LEU A 65 3.03 -8.12 14.80
N ALA A 66 2.20 -8.66 15.70
CA ALA A 66 2.51 -8.72 17.13
C ALA A 66 3.76 -9.55 17.43
N GLN A 67 3.95 -10.68 16.73
CA GLN A 67 5.18 -11.46 16.86
C GLN A 67 6.39 -10.73 16.24
N LEU A 68 6.20 -10.00 15.15
CA LEU A 68 7.26 -9.18 14.55
C LEU A 68 7.73 -8.05 15.48
N LEU A 69 6.84 -7.50 16.33
CA LEU A 69 7.23 -6.54 17.36
C LEU A 69 8.26 -7.11 18.33
N ASP A 70 8.18 -8.40 18.65
CA ASP A 70 9.12 -9.02 19.57
C ASP A 70 10.53 -9.10 18.98
N PHE A 71 10.67 -9.22 17.65
CA PHE A 71 11.98 -9.08 16.98
C PHE A 71 12.54 -7.65 17.13
N GLU A 72 11.72 -6.61 16.88
CA GLU A 72 12.17 -5.21 17.05
C GLU A 72 12.60 -4.90 18.49
N ARG A 73 11.89 -5.44 19.49
CA ARG A 73 12.22 -5.26 20.92
C ARG A 73 13.55 -5.88 21.32
N HIS A 74 14.06 -6.83 20.54
CA HIS A 74 15.36 -7.47 20.76
C HIS A 74 16.39 -7.01 19.72
N ASP A 75 16.33 -5.72 19.35
CA ASP A 75 17.28 -5.02 18.48
C ASP A 75 17.43 -5.64 17.07
N CYS A 76 16.41 -6.35 16.58
CA CYS A 76 16.36 -6.86 15.21
C CYS A 76 15.45 -5.97 14.34
N PRO A 77 16.00 -5.16 13.42
CA PRO A 77 15.19 -4.31 12.56
C PRO A 77 14.25 -5.13 11.66
N VAL A 78 12.99 -4.72 11.58
CA VAL A 78 11.95 -5.34 10.74
C VAL A 78 11.49 -4.36 9.66
N ILE A 79 11.46 -4.82 8.40
CA ILE A 79 11.15 -3.99 7.23
C ILE A 79 9.90 -4.52 6.51
N ASN A 80 8.76 -3.81 6.44
CA ASN A 80 8.46 -2.55 7.13
C ASN A 80 8.20 -2.78 8.63
N SER A 81 8.33 -1.72 9.43
CA SER A 81 8.17 -1.80 10.88
C SER A 81 6.75 -2.27 11.29
N PRO A 82 6.60 -3.36 12.06
CA PRO A 82 5.32 -3.80 12.60
C PRO A 82 4.68 -2.76 13.53
N GLN A 83 5.46 -1.94 14.25
CA GLN A 83 4.92 -0.84 15.06
C GLN A 83 4.14 0.15 14.21
N ILE A 84 4.66 0.47 13.02
CA ILE A 84 4.00 1.35 12.06
C ILE A 84 2.78 0.64 11.47
N LEU A 85 2.94 -0.58 10.97
CA LEU A 85 1.85 -1.34 10.33
C LEU A 85 0.63 -1.55 11.23
N LEU A 86 0.83 -1.70 12.55
CA LEU A 86 -0.26 -1.84 13.53
C LEU A 86 -0.98 -0.52 13.84
N ARG A 87 -0.38 0.63 13.52
CA ARG A 87 -0.93 1.96 13.83
C ARG A 87 -1.50 2.66 12.61
N ILE A 88 -0.94 2.43 11.43
CA ILE A 88 -1.41 3.09 10.22
C ILE A 88 -2.76 2.51 9.78
N SER A 89 -3.59 3.42 9.31
CA SER A 89 -4.86 3.15 8.66
C SER A 89 -5.06 4.12 7.50
N ARG A 90 -5.97 3.80 6.58
CA ARG A 90 -6.26 4.67 5.44
C ARG A 90 -6.67 6.08 5.89
N VAL A 91 -7.45 6.17 6.97
CA VAL A 91 -7.85 7.45 7.57
C VAL A 91 -6.62 8.20 8.10
N SER A 92 -5.78 7.55 8.90
CA SER A 92 -4.59 8.22 9.46
C SER A 92 -3.60 8.67 8.38
N LEU A 93 -3.45 7.90 7.29
CA LEU A 93 -2.61 8.27 6.15
C LEU A 93 -3.19 9.48 5.43
N TYR A 94 -4.50 9.47 5.13
CA TYR A 94 -5.17 10.62 4.52
C TYR A 94 -4.99 11.90 5.36
N GLU A 95 -5.27 11.84 6.66
CA GLU A 95 -5.15 12.99 7.56
C GLU A 95 -3.70 13.50 7.62
N SER A 96 -2.73 12.59 7.75
CA SER A 96 -1.30 12.94 7.82
C SER A 96 -0.79 13.54 6.51
N PHE A 97 -1.21 12.99 5.37
CA PHE A 97 -0.80 13.46 4.05
C PHE A 97 -1.44 14.82 3.73
N LEU A 98 -2.73 14.99 4.04
CA LEU A 98 -3.42 16.25 3.88
C LEU A 98 -2.78 17.36 4.73
N ALA A 99 -2.49 17.08 6.01
CA ALA A 99 -1.83 18.03 6.91
C ALA A 99 -0.43 18.44 6.43
N ALA A 100 0.28 17.56 5.72
CA ALA A 100 1.59 17.82 5.15
C ALA A 100 1.55 18.44 3.74
N GLY A 101 0.37 18.75 3.21
CA GLY A 101 0.21 19.31 1.85
C GLY A 101 0.63 18.33 0.74
N ILE A 102 0.52 17.03 0.98
CA ILE A 102 0.61 16.02 -0.08
C ILE A 102 -0.75 16.03 -0.79
N PRO A 103 -0.80 16.18 -2.13
CA PRO A 103 -2.07 16.23 -2.86
C PRO A 103 -2.93 14.98 -2.61
N GLN A 104 -4.14 15.18 -2.11
CA GLN A 104 -5.14 14.16 -1.81
C GLN A 104 -6.49 14.57 -2.43
N PRO A 105 -7.33 13.62 -2.86
CA PRO A 105 -8.70 13.94 -3.22
C PRO A 105 -9.44 14.52 -2.02
N GLN A 106 -10.34 15.48 -2.25
CA GLN A 106 -11.24 15.94 -1.20
C GLN A 106 -12.00 14.74 -0.63
N SER A 107 -11.84 14.51 0.67
CA SER A 107 -12.42 13.36 1.35
C SER A 107 -12.95 13.72 2.74
N TRP A 108 -13.86 12.90 3.24
CA TRP A 108 -14.47 13.00 4.56
C TRP A 108 -14.27 11.70 5.32
N VAL A 109 -13.82 11.82 6.57
CA VAL A 109 -13.79 10.71 7.51
C VAL A 109 -15.19 10.57 8.10
N LEU A 110 -15.82 9.42 7.90
CA LEU A 110 -17.13 9.12 8.46
C LEU A 110 -16.95 8.20 9.66
N GLU A 111 -17.41 8.61 10.84
CA GLU A 111 -17.39 7.79 12.05
C GLU A 111 -18.77 7.22 12.35
N TYR A 112 -18.83 5.98 12.85
CA TYR A 112 -20.09 5.35 13.23
C TYR A 112 -20.69 6.00 14.51
N PRO A 113 -21.98 6.37 14.53
CA PRO A 113 -22.96 6.29 13.44
C PRO A 113 -22.69 7.31 12.33
N TYR A 114 -22.60 6.83 11.08
CA TYR A 114 -22.10 7.62 9.96
C TYR A 114 -22.94 8.86 9.70
N SER A 115 -22.30 10.02 9.80
CA SER A 115 -22.87 11.31 9.46
C SER A 115 -22.28 11.80 8.13
N LEU A 116 -23.15 12.01 7.14
CA LEU A 116 -22.73 12.46 5.82
C LEU A 116 -22.55 13.99 5.79
N PRO A 117 -21.57 14.51 5.03
CA PRO A 117 -21.51 15.94 4.75
C PRO A 117 -22.74 16.37 3.91
N PRO A 118 -23.17 17.64 4.03
CA PRO A 118 -24.22 18.18 3.17
C PRO A 118 -23.74 18.27 1.71
N ASP A 119 -24.70 18.25 0.78
CA ASP A 119 -24.50 18.52 -0.65
C ASP A 119 -23.40 17.65 -1.31
N LEU A 120 -23.58 16.33 -1.23
CA LEU A 120 -22.70 15.37 -1.89
C LEU A 120 -22.93 15.31 -3.40
N ASP A 121 -21.91 15.69 -4.16
CA ASP A 121 -21.84 15.44 -5.59
C ASP A 121 -21.32 14.02 -5.88
N TYR A 122 -21.91 13.38 -6.89
CA TYR A 122 -21.50 12.07 -7.37
C TYR A 122 -20.71 12.20 -8.68
N PRO A 123 -19.75 11.30 -8.96
CA PRO A 123 -19.48 10.06 -8.23
C PRO A 123 -18.47 10.19 -7.07
N LEU A 124 -18.55 9.24 -6.14
CA LEU A 124 -17.73 9.15 -4.92
C LEU A 124 -17.06 7.78 -4.80
N TRP A 125 -16.08 7.67 -3.91
CA TRP A 125 -15.49 6.41 -3.45
C TRP A 125 -15.73 6.25 -1.96
N LEU A 126 -16.40 5.17 -1.56
CA LEU A 126 -16.50 4.80 -0.15
C LEU A 126 -15.48 3.70 0.14
N LYS A 127 -14.56 3.98 1.05
CA LYS A 127 -13.45 3.09 1.41
C LYS A 127 -13.51 2.73 2.89
N ARG A 128 -13.15 1.50 3.22
CA ARG A 128 -12.88 1.07 4.61
C ARG A 128 -11.84 2.00 5.25
N GLY A 129 -12.01 2.39 6.51
CA GLY A 129 -11.03 3.24 7.19
C GLY A 129 -9.84 2.47 7.76
N GLU A 130 -10.11 1.31 8.36
CA GLU A 130 -9.13 0.50 9.09
C GLU A 130 -8.64 -0.73 8.30
N GLY A 131 -7.37 -1.07 8.50
CA GLY A 131 -6.72 -2.23 7.88
C GLY A 131 -6.54 -2.14 6.36
N CYS A 132 -5.95 -3.18 5.79
CA CYS A 132 -5.77 -3.32 4.34
C CYS A 132 -7.07 -3.76 3.66
N ALA A 133 -7.24 -3.42 2.37
CA ALA A 133 -8.34 -3.94 1.57
C ALA A 133 -8.13 -5.44 1.29
N GLN A 134 -9.03 -6.26 1.83
CA GLN A 134 -9.05 -7.73 1.74
C GLN A 134 -10.11 -8.23 0.77
N ALA A 135 -11.12 -7.42 0.44
CA ALA A 135 -12.20 -7.77 -0.47
C ALA A 135 -12.52 -6.62 -1.44
N LYS A 136 -13.18 -6.96 -2.56
CA LYS A 136 -13.68 -5.97 -3.53
C LYS A 136 -14.64 -4.96 -2.88
N GLY A 137 -15.34 -5.36 -1.82
CA GLY A 137 -16.27 -4.52 -1.06
C GLY A 137 -15.62 -3.41 -0.23
N ASP A 138 -14.30 -3.46 0.01
CA ASP A 138 -13.60 -2.49 0.84
C ASP A 138 -13.40 -1.13 0.18
N VAL A 139 -13.57 -1.06 -1.15
CA VAL A 139 -13.49 0.17 -1.96
C VAL A 139 -14.62 0.12 -2.98
N GLN A 140 -15.63 0.97 -2.80
CA GLN A 140 -16.84 0.98 -3.62
C GLN A 140 -16.97 2.29 -4.38
N TYR A 141 -17.22 2.20 -5.69
CA TYR A 141 -17.59 3.34 -6.52
C TYR A 141 -19.07 3.64 -6.37
N ILE A 142 -19.40 4.87 -6.01
CA ILE A 142 -20.74 5.31 -5.66
C ILE A 142 -21.21 6.35 -6.68
N CYS A 143 -22.16 5.97 -7.52
CA CYS A 143 -22.66 6.83 -8.59
C CYS A 143 -23.91 7.64 -8.21
N ASN A 144 -24.56 7.33 -7.09
CA ASN A 144 -25.74 8.04 -6.60
C ASN A 144 -26.01 7.75 -5.10
N GLU A 145 -26.99 8.46 -4.55
CA GLU A 145 -27.37 8.37 -3.14
C GLU A 145 -27.90 6.98 -2.72
N ALA A 146 -28.63 6.30 -3.61
CA ALA A 146 -29.13 4.96 -3.31
C ALA A 146 -27.97 3.97 -3.13
N ALA A 147 -26.99 4.01 -4.03
CA ALA A 147 -25.77 3.20 -3.93
C ALA A 147 -24.98 3.52 -2.64
N LEU A 148 -24.90 4.80 -2.26
CA LEU A 148 -24.24 5.22 -1.01
C LEU A 148 -24.91 4.59 0.22
N LYS A 149 -26.25 4.65 0.29
CA LYS A 149 -27.03 4.09 1.39
C LYS A 149 -26.82 2.58 1.52
N THR A 150 -26.87 1.85 0.40
CA THR A 150 -26.60 0.41 0.40
C THR A 150 -25.18 0.10 0.88
N ALA A 151 -24.18 0.83 0.39
CA ALA A 151 -22.79 0.62 0.79
C ALA A 151 -22.56 0.89 2.29
N LEU A 152 -23.15 1.96 2.84
CA LEU A 152 -23.08 2.26 4.27
C LEU A 152 -23.72 1.17 5.14
N GLN A 153 -24.85 0.59 4.70
CA GLN A 153 -25.49 -0.53 5.39
C GLN A 153 -24.60 -1.78 5.41
N THR A 154 -23.92 -2.07 4.29
CA THR A 154 -22.93 -3.16 4.24
C THR A 154 -21.81 -2.93 5.23
N PHE A 155 -21.16 -1.76 5.20
CA PHE A 155 -20.07 -1.45 6.14
C PHE A 155 -20.52 -1.42 7.61
N GLN A 156 -21.76 -1.02 7.87
CA GLN A 156 -22.36 -1.11 9.21
C GLN A 156 -22.47 -2.58 9.66
N SER A 157 -22.94 -3.48 8.79
CA SER A 157 -23.05 -4.92 9.11
C SER A 157 -21.69 -5.58 9.36
N GLU A 158 -20.62 -5.02 8.78
CA GLU A 158 -19.23 -5.45 8.96
C GLU A 158 -18.53 -4.75 10.15
N ALA A 159 -19.30 -4.05 11.00
CA ALA A 159 -18.83 -3.35 12.19
C ALA A 159 -17.67 -2.37 11.95
N GLN A 160 -17.63 -1.73 10.77
CA GLN A 160 -16.64 -0.69 10.51
C GLN A 160 -16.93 0.54 11.36
N LYS A 161 -15.89 1.06 12.02
CA LYS A 161 -16.01 2.25 12.87
C LYS A 161 -15.76 3.53 12.11
N ARG A 162 -14.81 3.50 11.17
CA ARG A 162 -14.41 4.65 10.36
C ARG A 162 -14.37 4.26 8.89
N LEU A 163 -14.86 5.16 8.04
CA LEU A 163 -14.80 5.07 6.58
C LEU A 163 -14.16 6.33 6.02
N LEU A 164 -13.61 6.23 4.82
CA LEU A 164 -13.16 7.38 4.04
C LEU A 164 -14.06 7.52 2.81
N LEU A 165 -14.82 8.61 2.75
CA LEU A 165 -15.61 8.98 1.58
C LEU A 165 -14.81 10.01 0.77
N SER A 166 -14.39 9.65 -0.43
CA SER A 166 -13.55 10.51 -1.29
C SER A 166 -14.30 10.92 -2.55
N ARG A 167 -14.17 12.17 -2.99
CA ARG A 167 -14.61 12.56 -4.34
C ARG A 167 -13.88 11.74 -5.39
N HIS A 168 -14.60 11.30 -6.42
CA HIS A 168 -13.95 10.72 -7.59
C HIS A 168 -13.24 11.82 -8.38
N LEU A 169 -11.98 11.56 -8.73
CA LEU A 169 -11.22 12.42 -9.63
C LEU A 169 -11.19 11.80 -11.02
N GLN A 170 -11.63 12.58 -12.01
CA GLN A 170 -11.43 12.25 -13.41
C GLN A 170 -9.99 12.58 -13.80
N GLY A 171 -9.36 11.64 -14.50
CA GLY A 171 -7.97 11.74 -14.92
C GLY A 171 -7.33 10.38 -15.12
N ASP A 172 -6.07 10.42 -15.54
CA ASP A 172 -5.28 9.24 -15.79
C ASP A 172 -4.83 8.61 -14.47
N LEU A 173 -5.08 7.31 -14.33
CA LEU A 173 -4.56 6.54 -13.20
C LEU A 173 -3.07 6.23 -13.44
N ILE A 174 -2.26 6.49 -12.43
CA ILE A 174 -0.84 6.12 -12.34
C ILE A 174 -0.68 5.17 -11.16
N LYS A 175 0.07 4.08 -11.36
CA LYS A 175 0.64 3.29 -10.25
C LYS A 175 2.08 3.66 -10.07
N PHE A 176 2.52 3.79 -8.83
CA PHE A 176 3.91 4.05 -8.49
C PHE A 176 4.41 3.14 -7.37
N TYR A 177 5.73 2.95 -7.33
CA TYR A 177 6.44 2.08 -6.40
C TYR A 177 7.74 2.76 -5.97
N GLY A 178 8.13 2.58 -4.72
CA GLY A 178 9.37 3.15 -4.20
C GLY A 178 9.94 2.35 -3.03
N VAL A 179 11.24 2.53 -2.83
CA VAL A 179 11.98 1.96 -1.69
C VAL A 179 12.78 3.09 -1.04
N ALA A 180 12.37 3.47 0.16
CA ALA A 180 13.00 4.54 0.92
C ALA A 180 14.48 4.25 1.17
N GLY A 181 15.30 5.31 1.16
CA GLY A 181 16.75 5.17 1.32
C GLY A 181 17.50 4.71 0.07
N THR A 182 16.80 4.52 -1.05
CA THR A 182 17.38 4.21 -2.37
C THR A 182 16.94 5.23 -3.42
N SER A 183 17.53 5.18 -4.61
CA SER A 183 17.08 5.98 -5.77
C SER A 183 15.93 5.33 -6.55
N PHE A 184 15.39 4.19 -6.08
CA PHE A 184 14.38 3.45 -6.81
C PHE A 184 12.99 4.11 -6.72
N PHE A 185 12.48 4.53 -7.87
CA PHE A 185 11.10 4.93 -8.07
C PHE A 185 10.63 4.47 -9.45
N HIS A 186 9.51 3.76 -9.51
CA HIS A 186 8.92 3.28 -10.75
C HIS A 186 7.47 3.76 -10.85
N SER A 187 7.04 4.20 -12.03
CA SER A 187 5.65 4.59 -12.30
C SER A 187 5.17 4.08 -13.66
N LEU A 188 3.90 3.75 -13.76
CA LEU A 188 3.27 3.35 -15.03
C LEU A 188 1.78 3.70 -15.07
N TYR A 189 1.19 3.58 -16.26
CA TYR A 189 -0.25 3.64 -16.49
C TYR A 189 -0.83 2.22 -16.47
N PRO A 190 -1.53 1.78 -15.41
CA PRO A 190 -2.03 0.40 -15.29
C PRO A 190 -3.18 0.10 -16.26
N THR A 191 -3.85 1.11 -16.80
CA THR A 191 -4.94 0.95 -17.77
C THR A 191 -4.44 0.97 -19.22
N GLN A 192 -3.13 1.10 -19.43
CA GLN A 192 -2.51 0.91 -20.74
C GLN A 192 -2.60 -0.58 -21.14
N GLN A 193 -3.20 -0.85 -22.31
CA GLN A 193 -3.19 -2.16 -23.00
C GLN A 193 -3.34 -3.40 -22.11
N GLY A 194 -4.54 -3.62 -21.55
CA GLY A 194 -4.86 -4.88 -20.85
C GLY A 194 -4.12 -5.08 -19.52
N GLY A 195 -3.61 -4.00 -18.93
CA GLY A 195 -2.92 -4.06 -17.64
C GLY A 195 -3.76 -4.66 -16.52
N PHE A 196 -3.06 -5.28 -15.56
CA PHE A 196 -3.72 -6.04 -14.50
C PHE A 196 -4.45 -5.13 -13.51
N SER A 197 -5.73 -5.43 -13.32
CA SER A 197 -6.59 -4.79 -12.34
C SER A 197 -7.03 -5.80 -11.28
N LYS A 198 -6.71 -5.52 -10.00
CA LYS A 198 -6.98 -6.45 -8.88
C LYS A 198 -8.47 -6.71 -8.68
N PHE A 199 -9.30 -5.68 -8.92
CA PHE A 199 -10.75 -5.69 -8.67
C PHE A 199 -11.61 -5.09 -9.79
N GLY A 200 -11.01 -4.67 -10.89
CA GLY A 200 -11.68 -4.00 -12.02
C GLY A 200 -11.87 -2.49 -11.85
N LEU A 201 -11.45 -1.90 -10.72
CA LEU A 201 -11.81 -0.52 -10.35
C LEU A 201 -11.13 0.52 -11.25
N GLU A 202 -9.95 0.21 -11.77
CA GLU A 202 -9.17 1.04 -12.67
C GLU A 202 -9.94 1.38 -13.96
N GLN A 203 -10.93 0.56 -14.36
CA GLN A 203 -11.78 0.83 -15.53
C GLN A 203 -12.62 2.11 -15.39
N ASN A 204 -12.92 2.56 -14.16
CA ASN A 204 -13.69 3.79 -13.93
C ASN A 204 -12.93 5.05 -14.36
N ASN A 205 -11.59 4.98 -14.48
CA ASN A 205 -10.76 6.07 -14.98
C ASN A 205 -10.53 6.00 -16.50
N GLY A 206 -10.95 4.92 -17.15
CA GLY A 206 -10.85 4.77 -18.60
C GLY A 206 -9.43 4.56 -19.13
N VAL A 207 -9.28 4.77 -20.43
CA VAL A 207 -8.00 4.69 -21.14
C VAL A 207 -7.18 5.95 -20.83
N PRO A 208 -5.87 5.84 -20.56
CA PRO A 208 -5.04 7.01 -20.30
C PRO A 208 -5.01 7.98 -21.48
N HIS A 209 -5.16 9.27 -21.20
CA HIS A 209 -4.98 10.37 -22.14
C HIS A 209 -3.51 10.83 -22.24
N TYR A 210 -2.67 10.39 -21.29
CA TYR A 210 -1.27 10.81 -21.11
C TYR A 210 -1.15 12.30 -20.84
N PHE A 211 -1.96 12.81 -19.90
CA PHE A 211 -1.86 14.21 -19.48
C PHE A 211 -0.45 14.53 -18.96
N PRO A 212 0.14 15.66 -19.37
CA PRO A 212 1.48 16.03 -18.94
C PRO A 212 1.49 16.38 -17.45
N PHE A 213 2.41 15.79 -16.69
CA PHE A 213 2.63 16.09 -15.28
C PHE A 213 4.10 15.95 -14.91
N SER A 214 4.49 16.48 -13.74
CA SER A 214 5.86 16.34 -13.25
C SER A 214 6.04 15.02 -12.49
N LEU A 215 6.68 14.04 -13.12
CA LEU A 215 7.04 12.78 -12.47
C LEU A 215 7.94 12.99 -11.24
N SER A 216 8.88 13.94 -11.31
CA SER A 216 9.75 14.30 -10.19
C SER A 216 8.96 14.85 -9.00
N GLN A 217 7.89 15.62 -9.23
CA GLN A 217 7.02 16.08 -8.14
C GLN A 217 6.18 14.96 -7.54
N LEU A 218 5.70 14.01 -8.37
CA LEU A 218 5.01 12.81 -7.87
C LEU A 218 5.95 11.96 -7.02
N GLN A 219 7.19 11.72 -7.48
CA GLN A 219 8.22 11.02 -6.71
C GLN A 219 8.48 11.71 -5.38
N ALA A 220 8.74 13.01 -5.38
CA ALA A 220 8.98 13.78 -4.16
C ALA A 220 7.77 13.75 -3.20
N ALA A 221 6.54 13.74 -3.71
CA ALA A 221 5.34 13.58 -2.89
C ALA A 221 5.25 12.17 -2.28
N ALA A 222 5.57 11.12 -3.05
CA ALA A 222 5.57 9.74 -2.57
C ALA A 222 6.68 9.47 -1.54
N GLU A 223 7.87 10.07 -1.71
CA GLU A 223 8.96 10.00 -0.72
C GLU A 223 8.60 10.72 0.58
N ARG A 224 7.92 11.88 0.50
CA ARG A 224 7.36 12.55 1.68
C ARG A 224 6.29 11.69 2.35
N ALA A 225 5.42 11.04 1.58
CA ALA A 225 4.40 10.11 2.08
C ALA A 225 5.03 8.91 2.81
N SER A 226 6.09 8.33 2.23
CA SER A 226 6.90 7.27 2.84
C SER A 226 7.48 7.70 4.19
N LYS A 227 8.12 8.88 4.24
CA LYS A 227 8.70 9.43 5.47
C LYS A 227 7.66 9.66 6.57
N LEU A 228 6.50 10.21 6.22
CA LEU A 228 5.43 10.50 7.18
C LEU A 228 4.74 9.22 7.68
N SER A 229 4.54 8.26 6.78
CA SER A 229 3.90 6.99 7.12
C SER A 229 4.84 6.01 7.82
N GLY A 230 6.16 6.15 7.64
CA GLY A 230 7.16 5.17 8.11
C GLY A 230 7.28 3.93 7.21
N LEU A 231 6.58 3.88 6.07
CA LEU A 231 6.66 2.78 5.13
C LEU A 231 7.89 2.92 4.24
N SER A 232 8.85 2.00 4.37
CA SER A 232 10.10 2.02 3.61
C SER A 232 9.97 1.28 2.28
N VAL A 233 9.26 0.16 2.24
CA VAL A 233 8.88 -0.53 1.00
C VAL A 233 7.41 -0.22 0.69
N TYR A 234 7.15 0.54 -0.35
CA TYR A 234 5.82 1.10 -0.59
C TYR A 234 5.45 1.16 -2.07
N GLY A 235 4.16 1.36 -2.32
CA GLY A 235 3.64 1.84 -3.60
C GLY A 235 2.25 2.41 -3.44
N GLY A 236 1.69 2.95 -4.49
CA GLY A 236 0.42 3.63 -4.42
C GLY A 236 -0.13 3.98 -5.78
N ASP A 237 -1.29 4.60 -5.74
CA ASP A 237 -2.05 5.00 -6.92
C ASP A 237 -2.22 6.52 -6.88
N ALA A 238 -2.12 7.16 -8.04
CA ALA A 238 -2.36 8.59 -8.21
C ALA A 238 -3.25 8.86 -9.42
N ILE A 239 -4.04 9.93 -9.38
CA ILE A 239 -4.78 10.44 -10.53
C ILE A 239 -4.10 11.70 -11.04
N VAL A 240 -3.84 11.77 -12.33
CA VAL A 240 -3.33 12.96 -13.04
C VAL A 240 -4.47 13.58 -13.84
N GLN A 241 -4.77 14.86 -13.59
CA GLN A 241 -5.82 15.59 -14.29
C GLN A 241 -5.29 16.31 -15.53
N ALA A 242 -6.21 16.81 -16.36
CA ALA A 242 -5.87 17.47 -17.62
C ALA A 242 -5.01 18.73 -17.48
N ASP A 243 -5.05 19.38 -16.31
CA ASP A 243 -4.22 20.55 -15.98
C ASP A 243 -2.83 20.19 -15.46
N GLY A 244 -2.50 18.90 -15.38
CA GLY A 244 -1.23 18.37 -14.88
C GLY A 244 -1.13 18.26 -13.37
N SER A 245 -2.18 18.64 -12.63
CA SER A 245 -2.27 18.35 -11.20
C SER A 245 -2.37 16.84 -10.96
N PHE A 246 -1.79 16.36 -9.86
CA PHE A 246 -1.90 14.96 -9.45
C PHE A 246 -2.36 14.84 -8.01
N TYR A 247 -2.99 13.71 -7.68
CA TYR A 247 -3.48 13.41 -6.34
C TYR A 247 -3.16 11.96 -6.01
N ILE A 248 -2.47 11.71 -4.89
CA ILE A 248 -2.26 10.35 -4.39
C ILE A 248 -3.59 9.88 -3.78
N ILE A 249 -4.14 8.78 -4.30
CA ILE A 249 -5.46 8.26 -3.93
C ILE A 249 -5.39 6.96 -3.12
N ASP A 250 -4.22 6.31 -3.09
CA ASP A 250 -3.92 5.12 -2.28
C ASP A 250 -2.41 5.01 -2.02
N PHE A 251 -2.03 4.44 -0.88
CA PHE A 251 -0.63 4.24 -0.47
C PHE A 251 -0.53 2.99 0.41
N ASN A 252 0.29 2.02 0.01
CA ASN A 252 0.31 0.66 0.52
C ASN A 252 1.73 0.22 0.88
N ASP A 253 1.83 -0.60 1.93
CA ASP A 253 3.02 -1.39 2.24
C ASP A 253 3.14 -2.57 1.26
N TRP A 254 4.38 -2.91 0.88
CA TRP A 254 4.69 -4.13 0.13
C TRP A 254 3.67 -4.46 -0.99
N PRO A 255 3.50 -3.58 -1.98
CA PRO A 255 2.74 -3.94 -3.18
C PRO A 255 3.45 -5.07 -3.92
N SER A 256 2.85 -5.59 -4.98
CA SER A 256 3.41 -6.75 -5.68
C SER A 256 4.61 -6.45 -6.58
N PHE A 257 4.91 -5.17 -6.86
CA PHE A 257 5.96 -4.72 -7.78
C PHE A 257 5.99 -5.41 -9.15
N SER A 258 4.90 -6.03 -9.57
CA SER A 258 4.87 -6.94 -10.74
C SER A 258 5.41 -6.35 -12.05
N PRO A 259 5.25 -5.05 -12.34
CA PRO A 259 5.85 -4.44 -13.52
C PRO A 259 7.38 -4.27 -13.47
N CYS A 260 7.99 -4.40 -12.29
CA CYS A 260 9.37 -4.02 -12.02
C CYS A 260 10.07 -4.90 -10.98
N VAL A 261 9.70 -6.19 -10.89
CA VAL A 261 10.13 -7.11 -9.82
C VAL A 261 11.64 -7.11 -9.59
N ASN A 262 12.44 -7.25 -10.64
CA ASN A 262 13.90 -7.35 -10.51
C ASN A 262 14.51 -6.08 -9.91
N ALA A 263 14.19 -4.91 -10.49
CA ALA A 263 14.70 -3.63 -10.00
C ALA A 263 14.19 -3.30 -8.59
N ALA A 264 12.94 -3.66 -8.28
CA ALA A 264 12.40 -3.52 -6.93
C ALA A 264 13.11 -4.45 -5.93
N ALA A 265 13.37 -5.70 -6.30
CA ALA A 265 14.07 -6.66 -5.44
C ALA A 265 15.51 -6.18 -5.13
N GLU A 266 16.22 -5.63 -6.11
CA GLU A 266 17.53 -5.01 -5.92
C GLU A 266 17.48 -3.87 -4.88
N ALA A 267 16.55 -2.94 -5.04
CA ALA A 267 16.39 -1.82 -4.12
C ALA A 267 15.98 -2.27 -2.71
N ILE A 268 15.08 -3.26 -2.61
CA ILE A 268 14.64 -3.82 -1.32
C ILE A 268 15.82 -4.53 -0.63
N SER A 269 16.62 -5.32 -1.35
CA SER A 269 17.80 -5.96 -0.78
C SER A 269 18.83 -4.94 -0.30
N GLN A 270 19.08 -3.85 -1.06
CA GLN A 270 19.94 -2.75 -0.60
C GLN A 270 19.43 -2.13 0.71
N LEU A 271 18.11 -1.91 0.83
CA LEU A 271 17.49 -1.41 2.05
C LEU A 271 17.67 -2.40 3.23
N ILE A 272 17.46 -3.71 3.00
CA ILE A 272 17.61 -4.75 4.03
C ILE A 272 19.05 -4.82 4.56
N LEU A 273 20.03 -4.70 3.67
CA LEU A 273 21.46 -4.77 3.99
C LEU A 273 22.04 -3.44 4.51
N SER A 274 21.27 -2.34 4.42
CA SER A 274 21.73 -1.03 4.86
C SER A 274 22.17 -1.03 6.34
N GLY A 275 23.30 -0.36 6.59
CA GLY A 275 23.92 -0.27 7.92
C GLY A 275 24.55 -1.58 8.43
N TYR A 276 24.67 -2.61 7.59
CA TYR A 276 25.40 -3.85 7.89
C TYR A 276 26.72 -3.95 7.11
N ASP A 277 26.74 -3.49 5.86
CA ASP A 277 27.93 -3.53 4.98
C ASP A 277 28.87 -2.30 5.13
N SER A 278 28.68 -1.50 6.18
CA SER A 278 29.44 -0.27 6.47
C SER A 278 30.26 -0.37 7.74
#